data_AF-A0A2V8LAP8-F1
#
_entry.id   AF-A0A2V8LAP8-F1
#
_cell.length_a   1.000
_cell.length_b   1.000
_cell.length_c   1.000
_cell.angle_alpha   90.00
_cell.angle_beta   90.00
_cell.angle_gamma   90.00
#
_symmetry.space_group_name_H-M   'P 1'
#
loop_
_entity.id
_entity.type
_entity.pdbx_description
1 polymer ?
#
loop_
_entity_poly.entity_id
_entity_poly.type
_entity_poly.pdbx_seq_one_letter_code
_entity_poly.pdbx_strand_id
1 'polypeptide(L)'
;ADLMTATDDDGQPRSYLASEDNFQFLRAMHRQNLVVPLVGDFAGTKAIRAAADYLKEHQATVTTFYTSNVEQYLFEQGDDWQRFYTNLASLPVDASSTLIRSSHFAPAGTRLRRVPGNYVMLRSSIADLVKAFKEGRIQNYYNAIQMSHE
;
A
#
# COMPACT_ATOMS: atom_id res chain seq x y z
N ALA A 1 21.27 6.93 9.76
CA ALA A 1 21.88 5.83 8.97
C ALA A 1 21.14 4.52 9.17
N ASP A 2 20.52 4.35 10.34
CA ASP A 2 19.96 3.09 10.86
C ASP A 2 18.93 2.41 9.95
N LEU A 3 18.08 3.17 9.23
CA LEU A 3 17.11 2.59 8.28
C LEU A 3 17.81 1.89 7.10
N MET A 4 18.94 2.43 6.63
CA MET A 4 19.65 1.88 5.48
C MET A 4 20.37 0.57 5.82
N THR A 5 20.68 0.37 7.09
CA THR A 5 21.34 -0.82 7.63
C THR A 5 20.36 -1.76 8.35
N ALA A 6 19.05 -1.47 8.32
CA ALA A 6 18.05 -2.29 8.97
C ALA A 6 17.86 -3.63 8.25
N THR A 7 17.58 -4.67 9.04
CA THR A 7 17.34 -6.03 8.57
C THR A 7 15.89 -6.45 8.82
N ASP A 8 15.41 -7.42 8.03
CA ASP A 8 14.12 -8.07 8.27
C ASP A 8 14.19 -9.12 9.40
N ASP A 9 13.11 -9.88 9.58
CA ASP A 9 12.98 -10.97 10.56
C ASP A 9 14.00 -12.09 10.38
N ASP A 10 14.47 -12.30 9.16
CA ASP A 10 15.48 -13.31 8.81
C ASP A 10 16.91 -12.74 8.86
N GLY A 11 17.07 -11.52 9.38
CA GLY A 11 18.35 -10.82 9.45
C GLY A 11 18.86 -10.33 8.09
N GLN A 12 18.02 -10.30 7.06
CA GLN A 12 18.40 -9.90 5.71
C GLN A 12 18.22 -8.39 5.52
N PRO A 13 19.23 -7.69 4.99
CA PRO A 13 19.10 -6.26 4.72
C PRO A 13 18.29 -6.06 3.42
N ARG A 14 17.11 -5.45 3.53
CA ARG A 14 16.16 -5.28 2.41
C ARG A 14 16.22 -3.91 1.74
N SER A 15 17.00 -2.97 2.29
CA SER A 15 17.17 -1.64 1.71
C SER A 15 17.73 -1.71 0.29
N TYR A 16 17.33 -0.77 -0.58
CA TYR A 16 17.97 -0.65 -1.89
C TYR A 16 19.44 -0.22 -1.79
N LEU A 17 19.86 0.34 -0.65
CA LEU A 17 21.25 0.69 -0.32
C LEU A 17 21.99 -0.43 0.44
N ALA A 18 21.36 -1.58 0.66
CA ALA A 18 21.97 -2.69 1.39
C ALA A 18 23.07 -3.42 0.60
N SER A 19 22.95 -3.45 -0.73
CA SER A 19 23.88 -4.14 -1.63
C SER A 19 24.00 -3.40 -2.95
N GLU A 20 25.10 -3.64 -3.66
CA GLU A 20 25.32 -3.09 -4.99
C GLU A 20 24.24 -3.58 -5.98
N ASP A 21 23.84 -4.85 -5.90
CA ASP A 21 22.83 -5.43 -6.78
C ASP A 21 21.46 -4.74 -6.62
N ASN A 22 21.02 -4.50 -5.38
CA ASN A 22 19.76 -3.80 -5.13
C ASN A 22 19.82 -2.34 -5.66
N PHE A 23 20.95 -1.67 -5.46
CA PHE A 23 21.14 -0.31 -5.93
C PHE A 23 21.14 -0.24 -7.45
N GLN A 24 21.86 -1.14 -8.13
CA GLN A 24 21.92 -1.18 -9.59
C GLN A 24 20.56 -1.54 -10.20
N PHE A 25 19.78 -2.40 -9.56
CA PHE A 25 18.40 -2.69 -9.97
C PHE A 25 17.53 -1.42 -9.97
N LEU A 26 17.47 -0.70 -8.84
CA LEU A 26 16.68 0.54 -8.75
C LEU A 26 17.22 1.64 -9.69
N ARG A 27 18.54 1.75 -9.83
CA ARG A 27 19.20 2.68 -10.75
C ARG A 27 18.87 2.38 -12.21
N ALA A 28 18.79 1.11 -12.59
CA ALA A 28 18.39 0.70 -13.94
C ALA A 28 16.93 1.09 -14.22
N MET A 29 16.01 0.81 -13.28
CA MET A 29 14.61 1.26 -13.41
C MET A 29 14.51 2.78 -13.56
N HIS A 30 15.23 3.54 -12.74
CA HIS A 30 15.26 5.00 -12.84
C HIS A 30 15.80 5.48 -14.19
N ARG A 31 16.91 4.91 -14.69
CA ARG A 31 17.50 5.24 -16.00
C ARG A 31 16.61 4.90 -17.19
N GLN A 32 15.74 3.91 -17.03
CA GLN A 32 14.76 3.49 -18.02
C GLN A 32 13.43 4.26 -17.91
N ASN A 33 13.36 5.29 -17.06
CA ASN A 33 12.15 6.08 -16.79
C ASN A 33 10.96 5.25 -16.25
N LEU A 34 11.24 4.18 -15.51
CA LEU A 34 10.21 3.33 -14.89
C LEU A 34 9.77 3.82 -13.50
N VAL A 35 10.36 4.90 -12.99
CA VAL A 35 9.97 5.56 -11.73
C VAL A 35 9.39 6.93 -12.08
N VAL A 36 8.07 7.06 -11.98
CA VAL A 36 7.35 8.28 -12.37
C VAL A 36 6.77 8.97 -11.12
N PRO A 37 7.29 10.13 -10.71
CA PRO A 37 6.73 10.88 -9.60
C PRO A 37 5.43 11.58 -10.02
N LEU A 38 4.36 11.37 -9.25
CA LEU A 38 3.07 12.01 -9.46
C LEU A 38 2.65 12.74 -8.18
N VAL A 39 2.05 13.92 -8.33
CA VAL A 39 1.41 14.65 -7.23
C VAL A 39 -0.07 14.33 -7.23
N GLY A 40 -0.58 13.83 -6.11
CA GLY A 40 -1.97 13.40 -6.01
C GLY A 40 -2.43 13.16 -4.58
N ASP A 41 -3.70 13.47 -4.35
CA ASP A 41 -4.43 13.09 -3.14
C ASP A 41 -5.06 11.71 -3.33
N PHE A 42 -5.00 10.87 -2.29
CA PHE A 42 -5.59 9.54 -2.26
C PHE A 42 -7.11 9.57 -2.37
N ALA A 43 -7.77 10.57 -1.76
CA ALA A 43 -9.21 10.81 -1.87
C ALA A 43 -9.57 11.71 -3.07
N GLY A 44 -8.56 12.28 -3.74
CA GLY A 44 -8.72 13.17 -4.88
C GLY A 44 -9.30 12.49 -6.12
N THR A 45 -9.88 13.27 -7.01
CA THR A 45 -10.63 12.75 -8.17
C THR A 45 -9.79 12.47 -9.42
N LYS A 46 -8.47 12.69 -9.37
CA LYS A 46 -7.60 12.69 -10.56
C LYS A 46 -6.47 11.68 -10.54
N ALA A 47 -5.51 11.81 -9.63
CA ALA A 47 -4.20 11.14 -9.77
C ALA A 47 -4.30 9.60 -9.84
N ILE A 48 -4.97 8.96 -8.88
CA ILE A 48 -5.12 7.48 -8.87
C ILE A 48 -5.97 7.01 -10.06
N ARG A 49 -7.01 7.76 -10.45
CA ARG A 49 -7.88 7.39 -11.57
C ARG A 49 -7.16 7.49 -12.91
N ALA A 50 -6.43 8.57 -13.14
CA ALA A 50 -5.61 8.74 -14.35
C ALA A 50 -4.52 7.65 -14.44
N ALA A 51 -3.90 7.29 -13.31
CA ALA A 51 -2.97 6.15 -13.26
C ALA A 51 -3.70 4.83 -13.59
N ALA A 52 -4.90 4.61 -13.05
CA ALA A 52 -5.71 3.43 -13.36
C ALA A 52 -6.04 3.32 -14.85
N ASP A 53 -6.44 4.43 -15.48
CA ASP A 53 -6.78 4.48 -16.91
C ASP A 53 -5.54 4.20 -17.76
N TYR A 54 -4.40 4.84 -17.45
CA TYR A 54 -3.12 4.57 -18.11
C TYR A 54 -2.74 3.09 -18.01
N LEU A 55 -2.85 2.48 -16.83
CA LEU A 55 -2.52 1.07 -16.64
C LEU A 55 -3.43 0.14 -17.46
N LYS A 56 -4.74 0.44 -17.53
CA LYS A 56 -5.69 -0.33 -18.34
C LYS A 56 -5.39 -0.23 -19.84
N GLU A 57 -5.09 0.97 -20.33
CA GLU A 57 -4.69 1.20 -21.72
C GLU A 57 -3.45 0.38 -22.10
N HIS A 58 -2.55 0.15 -21.14
CA HIS A 58 -1.32 -0.62 -21.32
C HIS A 58 -1.44 -2.08 -20.86
N GLN A 59 -2.65 -2.57 -20.55
CA GLN A 59 -2.91 -3.93 -20.07
C GLN A 59 -2.02 -4.34 -18.88
N ALA A 60 -1.72 -3.38 -18.01
CA ALA A 60 -0.88 -3.57 -16.83
C ALA A 60 -1.73 -3.76 -15.56
N THR A 61 -1.24 -4.58 -14.64
CA THR A 61 -1.89 -4.85 -13.35
C THR A 61 -1.10 -4.20 -12.22
N VAL A 62 -1.81 -3.62 -11.25
CA VAL A 62 -1.20 -3.15 -10.01
C VAL A 62 -0.89 -4.36 -9.12
N THR A 63 0.38 -4.63 -8.87
CA THR A 63 0.79 -5.73 -7.97
C THR A 63 0.84 -5.29 -6.51
N THR A 64 1.23 -4.04 -6.24
CA THR A 64 1.38 -3.52 -4.88
C THR A 64 0.90 -2.07 -4.79
N PHE A 65 0.17 -1.74 -3.72
CA PHE A 65 -0.16 -0.37 -3.35
C PHE A 65 0.30 -0.11 -1.90
N TYR A 66 1.23 0.83 -1.70
CA TYR A 66 1.75 1.19 -0.39
C TYR A 66 1.12 2.48 0.13
N THR A 67 0.51 2.44 1.32
CA THR A 67 -0.22 3.59 1.89
C THR A 67 0.48 4.25 3.07
N SER A 68 1.59 3.69 3.58
CA SER A 68 2.11 4.08 4.90
C SER A 68 0.95 4.06 5.93
N ASN A 69 0.80 5.10 6.75
CA ASN A 69 -0.30 5.27 7.69
C ASN A 69 -1.43 6.18 7.15
N VAL A 70 -1.44 6.50 5.85
CA VAL A 70 -2.40 7.45 5.25
C VAL A 70 -3.85 7.01 5.44
N GLU A 71 -4.13 5.69 5.39
CA GLU A 71 -5.50 5.19 5.62
C GLU A 71 -6.06 5.63 6.97
N GLN A 72 -5.25 5.70 8.04
CA GLN A 72 -5.73 6.14 9.36
C GLN A 72 -6.35 7.54 9.28
N TYR A 73 -5.65 8.48 8.63
CA TYR A 73 -6.13 9.85 8.47
C TYR A 73 -7.37 9.93 7.58
N LEU A 74 -7.44 9.14 6.51
CA LEU A 74 -8.61 9.12 5.62
C LEU A 74 -9.88 8.65 6.35
N PHE A 75 -9.76 7.71 7.28
CA PHE A 75 -10.88 7.24 8.09
C PHE A 75 -11.26 8.22 9.22
N GLU A 76 -10.37 9.12 9.61
CA GLU A 76 -10.63 10.21 10.57
C GLU A 76 -11.26 11.45 9.90
N GLN A 77 -11.13 11.59 8.58
CA GLN A 77 -11.54 12.76 7.80
C GLN A 77 -12.81 12.51 6.98
N GLY A 78 -13.95 12.41 7.66
CA GLY A 78 -15.27 12.37 7.00
C GLY A 78 -15.42 11.21 6.00
N ASP A 79 -15.68 11.52 4.73
CA ASP A 79 -15.92 10.55 3.66
C ASP A 79 -14.68 10.25 2.79
N ASP A 80 -13.51 10.78 3.13
CA ASP A 80 -12.30 10.65 2.29
C ASP A 80 -11.84 9.20 2.15
N TRP A 81 -12.02 8.35 3.16
CA TRP A 81 -11.78 6.91 3.02
C TRP A 81 -12.69 6.26 1.97
N GLN A 82 -13.95 6.68 1.84
CA GLN A 82 -14.87 6.13 0.83
C GLN A 82 -14.42 6.51 -0.57
N ARG A 83 -13.95 7.75 -0.74
CA ARG A 83 -13.40 8.25 -2.00
C ARG A 83 -12.11 7.52 -2.36
N PHE A 84 -11.23 7.29 -1.39
CA PHE A 84 -10.02 6.49 -1.58
C PHE A 84 -10.35 5.05 -1.99
N TYR A 85 -11.28 4.37 -1.32
CA TYR A 85 -11.69 3.02 -1.71
C TYR A 85 -12.37 2.97 -3.09
N THR A 86 -13.09 4.02 -3.47
CA THR A 86 -13.61 4.19 -4.83
C THR A 86 -12.47 4.33 -5.86
N ASN A 87 -11.42 5.07 -5.52
CA ASN A 87 -10.22 5.20 -6.36
C ASN A 87 -9.45 3.87 -6.45
N LEU A 88 -9.29 3.17 -5.33
CA LEU A 88 -8.67 1.85 -5.27
C LEU A 88 -9.44 0.84 -6.13
N ALA A 89 -10.77 0.88 -6.09
CA ALA A 89 -11.66 0.05 -6.91
C ALA A 89 -11.59 0.36 -8.42
N SER A 90 -10.97 1.48 -8.83
CA SER A 90 -10.77 1.82 -10.23
C SER A 90 -9.52 1.17 -10.84
N LEU A 91 -8.56 0.73 -10.01
CA LEU A 91 -7.30 0.17 -10.46
C LEU A 91 -7.49 -1.23 -11.07
N PRO A 92 -6.72 -1.59 -12.12
CA PRO A 92 -6.65 -2.98 -12.59
C PRO A 92 -5.87 -3.82 -11.57
N VAL A 93 -6.55 -4.72 -10.88
CA VAL A 93 -6.00 -5.60 -9.83
C VAL A 93 -6.39 -7.04 -10.07
N ASP A 94 -5.59 -7.96 -9.54
CA ASP A 94 -5.87 -9.40 -9.54
C ASP A 94 -5.72 -10.00 -8.13
N ALA A 95 -5.75 -11.32 -8.02
CA ALA A 95 -5.66 -12.03 -6.74
C ALA A 95 -4.30 -11.90 -6.03
N SER A 96 -3.25 -11.46 -6.73
CA SER A 96 -1.92 -11.21 -6.16
C SER A 96 -1.74 -9.75 -5.69
N SER A 97 -2.61 -8.85 -6.14
CA SER A 97 -2.54 -7.42 -5.82
C SER A 97 -2.67 -7.16 -4.33
N THR A 98 -1.59 -6.64 -3.73
CA THR A 98 -1.45 -6.48 -2.28
C THR A 98 -1.39 -5.01 -1.88
N LEU A 99 -2.21 -4.62 -0.90
CA LEU A 99 -2.07 -3.35 -0.20
C LEU A 99 -1.16 -3.54 1.01
N ILE A 100 -0.15 -2.68 1.14
CA ILE A 100 0.76 -2.64 2.29
C ILE A 100 0.55 -1.33 3.04
N ARG A 101 0.31 -1.42 4.36
CA ARG A 101 0.10 -0.26 5.23
C ARG A 101 0.93 -0.36 6.50
N SER A 102 1.28 0.78 7.08
CA SER A 102 1.70 0.89 8.46
C SER A 102 0.53 1.37 9.32
N SER A 103 0.37 0.80 10.51
CA SER A 103 -0.80 1.07 11.36
C SER A 103 -0.42 1.07 12.83
N HIS A 104 -1.05 1.93 13.62
CA HIS A 104 -0.97 1.86 15.09
C HIS A 104 -1.88 0.76 15.68
N PHE A 105 -2.83 0.29 14.87
CA PHE A 105 -3.83 -0.71 15.26
C PHE A 105 -3.61 -1.98 14.45
N ALA A 106 -4.01 -3.12 15.02
CA ALA A 106 -3.95 -4.38 14.32
C ALA A 106 -5.14 -5.28 14.67
N PRO A 107 -5.45 -6.28 13.83
CA PRO A 107 -6.45 -7.29 14.16
C PRO A 107 -6.10 -8.02 15.46
N ALA A 108 -7.12 -8.37 16.23
CA ALA A 108 -6.96 -9.18 17.42
C ALA A 108 -6.23 -10.50 17.09
N GLY A 109 -5.21 -10.85 17.87
CA GLY A 109 -4.44 -12.09 17.70
C GLY A 109 -3.29 -12.03 16.68
N THR A 110 -3.10 -10.91 15.98
CA THR A 110 -1.92 -10.69 15.11
C THR A 110 -0.65 -10.66 15.97
N ARG A 111 0.42 -11.36 15.58
CA ARG A 111 1.71 -11.33 16.27
C ARG A 111 2.46 -10.06 15.86
N LEU A 112 2.14 -8.99 16.56
CA LEU A 112 2.67 -7.66 16.25
C LEU A 112 4.15 -7.56 16.54
N ARG A 113 4.97 -7.60 15.50
CA ARG A 113 6.32 -7.05 15.57
C ARG A 113 6.22 -5.53 15.50
N ARG A 114 6.19 -4.90 16.67
CA ARG A 114 6.28 -3.45 16.78
C ARG A 114 7.61 -3.01 16.17
N VAL A 115 7.54 -2.27 15.06
CA VAL A 115 8.68 -1.46 14.61
C VAL A 115 8.87 -0.29 15.58
N PRO A 116 10.08 0.29 15.67
CA PRO A 116 10.30 1.51 16.44
C PRO A 116 9.21 2.55 16.14
N GLY A 117 8.50 3.02 17.17
CA GLY A 117 7.37 3.95 17.01
C GLY A 117 5.96 3.37 17.18
N ASN A 118 5.80 2.12 17.66
CA ASN A 118 4.50 1.46 17.91
C ASN A 118 3.64 1.17 16.66
N TYR A 119 4.24 1.16 15.48
CA TYR A 119 3.57 0.75 14.25
C TYR A 119 3.69 -0.76 14.00
N VAL A 120 2.74 -1.27 13.23
CA VAL A 120 2.74 -2.62 12.66
C VAL A 120 2.59 -2.53 11.15
N MET A 121 3.24 -3.43 10.43
CA MET A 121 3.10 -3.54 8.98
C MET A 121 2.02 -4.58 8.69
N LEU A 122 1.04 -4.22 7.88
CA LEU A 122 -0.11 -5.06 7.56
C LEU A 122 -0.26 -5.19 6.04
N ARG A 123 -0.63 -6.39 5.59
CA ARG A 123 -0.88 -6.69 4.18
C ARG A 123 -2.32 -7.15 3.98
N SER A 124 -2.95 -6.71 2.90
CA SER A 124 -4.30 -7.15 2.52
C SER A 124 -4.41 -7.35 1.01
N SER A 125 -5.27 -8.27 0.58
CA SER A 125 -5.70 -8.37 -0.82
C SER A 125 -6.49 -7.11 -1.21
N ILE A 126 -6.05 -6.41 -2.26
CA ILE A 126 -6.77 -5.24 -2.79
C ILE A 126 -8.15 -5.67 -3.30
N ALA A 127 -8.22 -6.81 -3.99
CA ALA A 127 -9.45 -7.34 -4.54
C ALA A 127 -10.50 -7.60 -3.44
N ASP A 128 -10.09 -8.21 -2.31
CA ASP A 128 -11.00 -8.50 -1.21
C ASP A 128 -11.46 -7.25 -0.48
N LEU A 129 -10.56 -6.27 -0.29
CA LEU A 129 -10.90 -4.97 0.29
C LEU A 129 -11.91 -4.22 -0.56
N VAL A 130 -11.70 -4.17 -1.87
CA VAL A 130 -12.63 -3.53 -2.82
C VAL A 130 -13.98 -4.24 -2.82
N LYS A 131 -13.98 -5.58 -2.79
CA LYS A 131 -15.21 -6.37 -2.68
C LYS A 131 -15.96 -6.05 -1.39
N ALA A 132 -15.27 -6.05 -0.25
CA ALA A 132 -15.85 -5.73 1.06
C ALA A 132 -16.42 -4.31 1.11
N PHE A 133 -15.73 -3.35 0.50
CA PHE A 133 -16.20 -1.98 0.40
C PHE A 133 -17.49 -1.89 -0.42
N LYS A 134 -17.53 -2.51 -1.61
CA LYS A 134 -18.73 -2.55 -2.47
C LYS A 134 -19.93 -3.23 -1.79
N GLU A 135 -19.66 -4.19 -0.92
CA GLU A 135 -20.68 -4.90 -0.12
C GLU A 135 -21.07 -4.16 1.18
N GLY A 136 -20.51 -2.97 1.44
CA GLY A 136 -20.82 -2.19 2.64
C GLY A 136 -20.23 -2.76 3.95
N ARG A 137 -19.27 -3.69 3.85
CA ARG A 137 -18.61 -4.33 5.00
C ARG A 137 -17.45 -3.52 5.57
N ILE A 138 -16.95 -2.53 4.83
CA ILE A 138 -15.98 -1.55 5.34
C ILE A 138 -16.76 -0.32 5.78
N GLN A 139 -16.87 -0.09 7.09
CA GLN A 139 -17.56 1.08 7.66
C GLN A 139 -16.64 1.95 8.52
N ASN A 140 -15.51 1.40 8.94
CA ASN A 140 -14.49 2.07 9.73
C ASN A 140 -13.13 1.41 9.48
N TYR A 141 -12.07 2.04 9.98
CA TYR A 141 -10.71 1.55 9.80
C TYR A 141 -10.49 0.16 10.40
N TYR A 142 -11.20 -0.19 11.48
CA TYR A 142 -11.08 -1.49 12.11
C TYR A 142 -11.55 -2.62 11.17
N ASN A 143 -12.64 -2.42 10.42
CA ASN A 143 -13.08 -3.40 9.41
C ASN A 143 -12.03 -3.62 8.32
N ALA A 144 -11.36 -2.54 7.88
CA ALA A 144 -10.30 -2.63 6.88
C ALA A 144 -9.09 -3.41 7.38
N ILE A 145 -8.57 -3.07 8.57
CA ILE A 145 -7.39 -3.74 9.10
C ILE A 145 -7.66 -5.18 9.48
N GLN A 146 -8.88 -5.55 9.92
CA GLN A 146 -9.28 -6.95 10.21
C GLN A 146 -9.11 -7.89 9.00
N MET A 147 -9.08 -7.34 7.79
CA MET A 147 -8.82 -8.11 6.56
C MET A 147 -7.32 -8.21 6.23
N SER A 148 -6.46 -7.84 7.17
CA SER A 148 -5.01 -7.94 7.00
C SER A 148 -4.48 -9.27 7.51
N HIS A 149 -3.37 -9.70 6.91
CA HIS A 149 -2.56 -10.82 7.35
C HIS A 149 -1.09 -10.38 7.42
N GLU A 150 -0.30 -11.19 8.11
CA GLU A 150 1.16 -11.01 8.21
C GLU A 150 1.86 -11.27 6.89
#